data_AF-A0A9D5MV82-F1
#
_entry.id   AF-A0A9D5MV82-F1
#
_cell.length_a   1.000
_cell.length_b   1.000
_cell.length_c   1.000
_cell.angle_alpha   90.00
_cell.angle_beta   90.00
_cell.angle_gamma   90.00
#
_symmetry.space_group_name_H-M   'P 1'
#
loop_
_entity.id
_entity.type
_entity.pdbx_description
1 polymer ?
#
loop_
_entity_poly.entity_id
_entity_poly.type
_entity_poly.pdbx_seq_one_letter_code
_entity_poly.pdbx_strand_id
1 'polypeptide(L)'
;MAVAIILIALAILGYMLEDPATSNSPHAREQREKERKLRKEKWLEQVTDRKLEFELEDMIYRGRNYDMIRQEVVEAFTEIHQANKIEDMMCLHPEDIVLRYGKSAYTKKQRENIAAAHRETVQRVMMANRGKLMWHDAWSGIPSWGFGAPTTLMMYEWNEESADFVNWMDSKLREHGIQEELYVVTLLNEKYALETNRKMKGSYMWEPALD
;
A
#
# COMPACT_ATOMS: atom_id res chain seq x y z
N MET A 1 -49.91 -16.01 -11.44
CA MET A 1 -48.73 -15.77 -12.31
C MET A 1 -48.69 -14.37 -12.92
N ALA A 2 -49.81 -13.77 -13.36
CA ALA A 2 -49.80 -12.45 -14.00
C ALA A 2 -49.28 -11.29 -13.11
N VAL A 3 -49.55 -11.32 -11.79
CA VAL A 3 -49.14 -10.24 -10.85
C VAL A 3 -47.63 -10.17 -10.64
N ALA A 4 -46.95 -11.33 -10.60
CA ALA A 4 -45.50 -11.39 -10.44
C ALA A 4 -44.76 -10.83 -11.66
N ILE A 5 -45.30 -11.06 -12.86
CA ILE A 5 -44.75 -10.53 -14.11
C ILE A 5 -44.87 -9.00 -14.17
N ILE A 6 -45.99 -8.44 -13.68
CA ILE A 6 -46.19 -6.99 -13.62
C ILE A 6 -45.22 -6.33 -12.63
N LEU A 7 -44.97 -6.94 -11.48
CA LEU A 7 -44.01 -6.40 -10.50
C LEU A 7 -42.56 -6.45 -10.99
N ILE A 8 -42.17 -7.51 -11.70
CA ILE A 8 -40.84 -7.61 -12.32
C ILE A 8 -40.71 -6.59 -13.46
N ALA A 9 -41.73 -6.42 -14.29
CA ALA A 9 -41.73 -5.42 -15.35
C ALA A 9 -41.65 -3.99 -14.80
N LEU A 10 -42.34 -3.68 -13.69
CA LEU A 10 -42.26 -2.38 -13.01
C LEU A 10 -40.90 -2.15 -12.34
N ALA A 11 -40.27 -3.19 -11.80
CA ALA A 11 -38.91 -3.08 -11.25
C ALA A 11 -37.86 -2.83 -12.35
N ILE A 12 -37.99 -3.50 -13.50
CA ILE A 12 -37.12 -3.28 -14.67
C ILE A 12 -37.36 -1.90 -15.28
N LEU A 13 -38.61 -1.45 -15.38
CA LEU A 13 -38.95 -0.09 -15.82
C LEU A 13 -38.45 0.98 -14.84
N GLY A 14 -38.49 0.72 -13.53
CA GLY A 14 -37.93 1.61 -12.51
C GLY A 14 -36.40 1.74 -12.60
N TYR A 15 -35.70 0.66 -12.95
CA TYR A 15 -34.26 0.65 -13.17
C TYR A 15 -33.86 1.28 -14.53
N MET A 16 -34.73 1.23 -15.53
CA MET A 16 -34.53 1.80 -16.87
C MET A 16 -34.94 3.28 -16.98
N LEU A 17 -35.72 3.79 -16.01
CA LEU A 17 -36.17 5.19 -15.92
C LEU A 17 -35.34 6.03 -14.94
N GLU A 18 -34.15 5.59 -14.53
CA GLU A 18 -33.17 6.51 -13.96
C GLU A 18 -32.75 7.51 -15.04
N ASP A 19 -33.46 8.63 -15.08
CA ASP A 19 -33.12 9.78 -15.90
C ASP A 19 -31.65 10.16 -15.64
N PRO A 20 -30.81 10.32 -16.67
CA PRO A 20 -29.44 10.82 -16.47
C PRO A 20 -29.40 12.22 -15.84
N ALA A 21 -30.55 12.90 -15.73
CA ALA A 21 -30.74 14.16 -15.02
C ALA A 21 -30.82 14.01 -13.48
N THR A 22 -31.35 12.89 -12.93
CA THR A 22 -31.35 12.65 -11.46
C THR A 22 -29.97 12.19 -10.97
N SER A 23 -29.19 11.54 -11.84
CA SER A 23 -27.81 11.10 -11.55
C SER A 23 -26.84 12.26 -11.30
N ASN A 24 -27.14 13.49 -11.72
CA ASN A 24 -26.30 14.68 -11.50
C ASN A 24 -26.88 15.68 -10.49
N SER A 25 -27.98 15.34 -9.80
CA SER A 25 -28.53 16.21 -8.75
C SER A 25 -27.51 16.39 -7.60
N PRO A 26 -27.42 17.57 -6.98
CA PRO A 26 -26.54 17.80 -5.84
C PRO A 26 -26.76 16.80 -4.70
N HIS A 27 -28.00 16.39 -4.46
CA HIS A 27 -28.35 15.38 -3.47
C HIS A 27 -27.84 13.97 -3.83
N ALA A 28 -27.99 13.54 -5.09
CA ALA A 28 -27.43 12.25 -5.54
C ALA A 28 -25.90 12.24 -5.48
N ARG A 29 -25.26 13.39 -5.75
CA ARG A 29 -23.80 13.55 -5.61
C ARG A 29 -23.36 13.46 -4.15
N GLU A 30 -24.04 14.17 -3.25
CA GLU A 30 -23.77 14.15 -1.81
C GLU A 30 -23.95 12.73 -1.23
N GLN A 31 -24.99 12.02 -1.65
CA GLN A 31 -25.26 10.67 -1.17
C GLN A 31 -24.20 9.67 -1.64
N ARG A 32 -23.80 9.70 -2.93
CA ARG A 32 -22.69 8.88 -3.44
C ARG A 32 -21.37 9.17 -2.73
N GLU A 33 -21.12 10.44 -2.39
CA GLU A 33 -19.91 10.82 -1.64
C GLU A 33 -19.92 10.26 -0.22
N LYS A 34 -21.08 10.33 0.48
CA LYS A 34 -21.25 9.71 1.79
C LYS A 34 -21.06 8.20 1.74
N GLU A 35 -21.63 7.52 0.75
CA GLU A 35 -21.48 6.08 0.56
C GLU A 35 -20.04 5.69 0.25
N ARG A 36 -19.34 6.47 -0.60
CA ARG A 36 -17.92 6.27 -0.87
C ARG A 36 -17.07 6.46 0.39
N LYS A 37 -17.35 7.50 1.18
CA LYS A 37 -16.62 7.76 2.42
C LYS A 37 -16.83 6.63 3.44
N LEU A 38 -18.07 6.20 3.64
CA LEU A 38 -18.41 5.11 4.55
C LEU A 38 -17.75 3.78 4.12
N ARG A 39 -17.74 3.48 2.81
CA ARG A 39 -17.01 2.31 2.28
C ARG A 39 -15.52 2.40 2.57
N LYS A 40 -14.90 3.56 2.32
CA LYS A 40 -13.48 3.79 2.63
C LYS A 40 -13.18 3.63 4.12
N GLU A 41 -14.04 4.16 5.00
CA GLU A 41 -13.86 4.05 6.45
C GLU A 41 -13.93 2.59 6.92
N LYS A 42 -14.94 1.83 6.49
CA LYS A 42 -15.06 0.38 6.79
C LYS A 42 -13.87 -0.42 6.27
N TRP A 43 -13.43 -0.09 5.07
CA TRP A 43 -12.26 -0.71 4.47
C TRP A 43 -10.99 -0.44 5.28
N LEU A 44 -10.76 0.80 5.69
CA LEU A 44 -9.62 1.15 6.55
C LEU A 44 -9.65 0.39 7.88
N GLU A 45 -10.81 0.21 8.49
CA GLU A 45 -10.96 -0.60 9.72
C GLU A 45 -10.57 -2.07 9.49
N GLN A 46 -10.86 -2.62 8.30
CA GLN A 46 -10.49 -3.97 7.93
C GLN A 46 -8.98 -4.12 7.69
N VAL A 47 -8.37 -3.21 6.93
CA VAL A 47 -6.99 -3.37 6.46
C VAL A 47 -5.95 -2.69 7.36
N THR A 48 -6.34 -1.85 8.31
CA THR A 48 -5.41 -1.20 9.23
C THR A 48 -5.57 -1.72 10.65
N ASP A 49 -4.52 -1.55 11.47
CA ASP A 49 -4.58 -1.72 12.92
C ASP A 49 -3.57 -0.75 13.55
N ARG A 50 -4.08 0.39 14.03
CA ARG A 50 -3.23 1.45 14.61
C ARG A 50 -2.50 0.98 15.86
N LYS A 51 -3.10 0.09 16.65
CA LYS A 51 -2.49 -0.39 17.89
C LYS A 51 -1.29 -1.29 17.55
N LEU A 52 -1.50 -2.26 16.65
CA LEU A 52 -0.44 -3.11 16.13
C LEU A 52 0.67 -2.28 15.46
N GLU A 53 0.30 -1.27 14.67
CA GLU A 53 1.27 -0.38 14.00
C GLU A 53 2.22 0.27 15.03
N PHE A 54 1.70 0.86 16.10
CA PHE A 54 2.51 1.46 17.16
C PHE A 54 3.33 0.43 17.96
N GLU A 55 2.78 -0.75 18.22
CA GLU A 55 3.49 -1.82 18.92
C GLU A 55 4.71 -2.30 18.11
N LEU A 56 4.55 -2.48 16.79
CA LEU A 56 5.63 -2.84 15.87
C LEU A 56 6.65 -1.71 15.73
N GLU A 57 6.20 -0.45 15.63
CA GLU A 57 7.10 0.71 15.57
C GLU A 57 8.02 0.76 16.79
N ASP A 58 7.46 0.69 18.00
CA ASP A 58 8.21 0.72 19.25
C ASP A 58 9.19 -0.46 19.35
N MET A 59 8.76 -1.64 18.92
CA MET A 59 9.59 -2.85 18.89
C MET A 59 10.78 -2.70 17.94
N ILE A 60 10.56 -2.20 16.72
CA ILE A 60 11.58 -1.96 15.71
C ILE A 60 12.56 -0.86 16.18
N TYR A 61 12.03 0.22 16.75
CA TYR A 61 12.84 1.36 17.18
C TYR A 61 13.75 1.02 18.36
N ARG A 62 13.31 0.17 19.29
CA ARG A 62 14.07 -0.17 20.50
C ARG A 62 15.23 -1.13 20.24
N GLY A 63 15.35 -1.76 19.08
CA GLY A 63 16.52 -2.56 18.66
C GLY A 63 16.79 -3.85 19.46
N ARG A 64 16.06 -4.09 20.56
CA ARG A 64 16.28 -5.23 21.48
C ARG A 64 15.80 -6.58 20.94
N ASN A 65 15.09 -6.58 19.81
CA ASN A 65 14.49 -7.77 19.22
C ASN A 65 15.00 -8.03 17.79
N TYR A 66 16.24 -7.63 17.47
CA TYR A 66 16.80 -7.73 16.11
C TYR A 66 16.65 -9.13 15.52
N ASP A 67 17.01 -10.18 16.25
CA ASP A 67 16.93 -11.56 15.74
C ASP A 67 15.50 -11.98 15.42
N MET A 68 14.54 -11.56 16.25
CA MET A 68 13.12 -11.84 16.05
C MET A 68 12.58 -11.08 14.83
N ILE A 69 12.92 -9.79 14.70
CA ILE A 69 12.55 -8.98 13.55
C ILE A 69 13.14 -9.61 12.29
N ARG A 70 14.43 -9.96 12.31
CA ARG A 70 15.12 -10.62 11.20
C ARG A 70 14.44 -11.91 10.80
N GLN A 71 14.09 -12.76 11.76
CA GLN A 71 13.40 -14.02 11.49
C GLN A 71 12.05 -13.80 10.81
N GLU A 72 11.33 -12.75 11.18
CA GLU A 72 10.01 -12.47 10.59
C GLU A 72 10.10 -11.90 9.17
N VAL A 73 11.12 -11.09 8.87
CA VAL A 73 11.19 -10.37 7.58
C VAL A 73 12.11 -11.02 6.55
N VAL A 74 12.99 -11.94 6.94
CA VAL A 74 13.96 -12.58 6.02
C VAL A 74 13.27 -13.38 4.91
N GLU A 75 12.18 -14.05 5.23
CA GLU A 75 11.39 -14.81 4.25
C GLU A 75 10.75 -13.86 3.24
N ALA A 76 10.14 -12.77 3.71
CA ALA A 76 9.54 -11.75 2.86
C ALA A 76 10.56 -11.16 1.86
N PHE A 77 11.73 -10.74 2.33
CA PHE A 77 12.74 -10.18 1.41
C PHE A 77 13.32 -11.22 0.44
N THR A 78 13.26 -12.51 0.80
CA THR A 78 13.61 -13.60 -0.13
C THR A 78 12.53 -13.73 -1.21
N GLU A 79 11.25 -13.66 -0.85
CA GLU A 79 10.11 -13.70 -1.78
C GLU A 79 10.08 -12.48 -2.73
N ILE A 80 10.46 -11.30 -2.25
CA ILE A 80 10.50 -10.04 -3.04
C ILE A 80 11.70 -10.02 -4.03
N HIS A 81 12.45 -11.13 -4.16
CA HIS A 81 13.62 -11.25 -5.05
C HIS A 81 14.75 -10.25 -4.74
N GLN A 82 14.78 -9.73 -3.52
CA GLN A 82 15.83 -8.87 -2.99
C GLN A 82 16.76 -9.64 -2.04
N ALA A 83 16.86 -10.96 -2.21
CA ALA A 83 17.61 -11.86 -1.34
C ALA A 83 19.09 -11.46 -1.17
N ASN A 84 19.68 -10.82 -2.19
CA ASN A 84 21.05 -10.30 -2.17
C ASN A 84 21.21 -8.97 -1.41
N LYS A 85 20.12 -8.32 -1.01
CA LYS A 85 20.07 -7.02 -0.31
C LYS A 85 19.46 -7.09 1.09
N ILE A 86 19.07 -8.28 1.57
CA ILE A 86 18.44 -8.46 2.88
C ILE A 86 19.27 -7.81 3.99
N GLU A 87 20.56 -8.11 4.03
CA GLU A 87 21.44 -7.58 5.08
C GLU A 87 21.52 -6.05 5.04
N ASP A 88 21.51 -5.44 3.85
CA ASP A 88 21.48 -3.99 3.67
C ASP A 88 20.18 -3.39 4.23
N MET A 89 19.04 -4.02 3.91
CA MET A 89 17.71 -3.58 4.36
C MET A 89 17.52 -3.72 5.87
N MET A 90 18.28 -4.60 6.52
CA MET A 90 18.25 -4.79 7.97
C MET A 90 19.06 -3.75 8.76
N CYS A 91 19.61 -2.68 8.14
CA CYS A 91 20.22 -1.56 8.88
C CYS A 91 19.14 -0.72 9.61
N LEU A 92 18.72 -1.13 10.80
CA LEU A 92 17.65 -0.45 11.54
C LEU A 92 18.14 0.77 12.33
N HIS A 93 19.44 0.83 12.65
CA HIS A 93 20.04 1.95 13.37
C HIS A 93 21.08 2.69 12.53
N PRO A 94 21.25 4.03 12.73
CA PRO A 94 22.29 4.80 12.03
C PRO A 94 23.70 4.25 12.21
N GLU A 95 23.97 3.60 13.33
CA GLU A 95 25.24 2.96 13.67
C GLU A 95 25.53 1.74 12.78
N ASP A 96 24.50 0.96 12.42
CA ASP A 96 24.65 -0.22 11.54
C ASP A 96 25.11 0.19 10.14
N ILE A 97 24.64 1.35 9.68
CA ILE A 97 25.05 1.94 8.40
C ILE A 97 26.54 2.32 8.44
N VAL A 98 27.05 2.80 9.58
CA VAL A 98 28.49 3.08 9.75
C VAL A 98 29.30 1.79 9.70
N LEU A 99 28.84 0.74 10.39
CA LEU A 99 29.51 -0.56 10.41
C LEU A 99 29.58 -1.18 9.00
N ARG A 100 28.52 -1.02 8.21
CA ARG A 100 28.40 -1.64 6.89
C ARG A 100 29.07 -0.87 5.76
N TYR A 101 28.88 0.44 5.72
CA TYR A 101 29.37 1.27 4.60
C TYR A 101 30.56 2.16 4.97
N GLY A 102 30.93 2.22 6.25
CA GLY A 102 32.02 3.04 6.75
C GLY A 102 31.59 4.47 7.12
N LYS A 103 32.37 5.08 8.02
CA LYS A 103 32.05 6.39 8.63
C LYS A 103 31.97 7.55 7.63
N SER A 104 32.69 7.47 6.52
CA SER A 104 32.79 8.53 5.50
C SER A 104 31.80 8.38 4.35
N ALA A 105 31.09 7.24 4.22
CA ALA A 105 30.18 7.02 3.09
C ALA A 105 28.96 7.94 3.13
N TYR A 106 28.45 8.22 4.33
CA TYR A 106 27.24 9.01 4.53
C TYR A 106 27.40 10.02 5.65
N THR A 107 26.75 11.17 5.54
CA THR A 107 26.60 12.13 6.65
C THR A 107 25.69 11.56 7.75
N LYS A 108 25.74 12.13 8.96
CA LYS A 108 24.84 11.72 10.06
C LYS A 108 23.37 11.73 9.64
N LYS A 109 22.92 12.83 9.02
CA LYS A 109 21.53 12.99 8.55
C LYS A 109 21.14 11.95 7.49
N GLN A 110 22.05 11.63 6.57
CA GLN A 110 21.79 10.58 5.57
C GLN A 110 21.62 9.21 6.23
N ARG A 111 22.43 8.87 7.24
CA ARG A 111 22.28 7.62 7.98
C ARG A 111 20.96 7.56 8.74
N GLU A 112 20.58 8.64 9.41
CA GLU A 112 19.27 8.73 10.08
C GLU A 112 18.10 8.50 9.11
N ASN A 113 18.16 9.10 7.93
CA ASN A 113 17.13 8.93 6.89
C ASN A 113 17.08 7.51 6.33
N ILE A 114 18.23 6.90 6.03
CA ILE A 114 18.31 5.52 5.53
C ILE A 114 17.76 4.56 6.58
N ALA A 115 18.20 4.68 7.84
CA ALA A 115 17.71 3.85 8.94
C ALA A 115 16.20 4.02 9.17
N ALA A 116 15.66 5.24 9.01
CA ALA A 116 14.21 5.46 9.07
C ALA A 116 13.46 4.73 7.93
N ALA A 117 13.93 4.84 6.69
CA ALA A 117 13.32 4.17 5.54
C ALA A 117 13.35 2.63 5.66
N HIS A 118 14.45 2.08 6.17
CA HIS A 118 14.57 0.64 6.42
C HIS A 118 13.60 0.16 7.50
N ARG A 119 13.49 0.90 8.60
CA ARG A 119 12.52 0.60 9.67
C ARG A 119 11.07 0.65 9.17
N GLU A 120 10.73 1.65 8.35
CA GLU A 120 9.41 1.75 7.73
C GLU A 120 9.13 0.54 6.82
N THR A 121 10.12 0.13 6.02
CA THR A 121 9.99 -1.06 5.14
C THR A 121 9.79 -2.34 5.95
N VAL A 122 10.56 -2.53 7.03
CA VAL A 122 10.38 -3.66 7.96
C VAL A 122 8.99 -3.63 8.59
N GLN A 123 8.52 -2.47 9.03
CA GLN A 123 7.19 -2.34 9.61
C GLN A 123 6.09 -2.69 8.61
N ARG A 124 6.22 -2.27 7.34
CA ARG A 124 5.30 -2.67 6.25
C ARG A 124 5.26 -4.17 6.06
N VAL A 125 6.42 -4.84 6.04
CA VAL A 125 6.50 -6.31 5.93
C VAL A 125 5.77 -6.98 7.09
N MET A 126 6.05 -6.55 8.33
CA MET A 126 5.43 -7.13 9.52
C MET A 126 3.90 -6.89 9.54
N MET A 127 3.43 -5.73 9.10
CA MET A 127 2.00 -5.45 8.95
C MET A 127 1.38 -6.36 7.87
N ALA A 128 2.00 -6.47 6.70
CA ALA A 128 1.50 -7.27 5.58
C ALA A 128 1.40 -8.76 5.93
N ASN A 129 2.39 -9.32 6.65
CA ASN A 129 2.37 -10.69 7.17
C ASN A 129 1.19 -10.98 8.13
N ARG A 130 0.49 -9.94 8.61
CA ARG A 130 -0.70 -10.04 9.45
C ARG A 130 -1.98 -9.66 8.70
N GLY A 131 -1.90 -9.50 7.38
CA GLY A 131 -3.00 -9.04 6.54
C GLY A 131 -3.36 -7.58 6.80
N LYS A 132 -2.38 -6.74 7.15
CA LYS A 132 -2.60 -5.33 7.46
C LYS A 132 -1.70 -4.41 6.64
N LEU A 133 -2.14 -3.18 6.48
CA LEU A 133 -1.39 -2.06 5.95
C LEU A 133 -1.15 -1.04 7.07
N MET A 134 -0.06 -0.28 6.95
CA MET A 134 0.09 0.94 7.73
C MET A 134 -1.02 1.93 7.35
N TRP A 135 -1.52 2.68 8.33
CA TRP A 135 -2.67 3.54 8.09
C TRP A 135 -2.43 4.59 7.00
N HIS A 136 -1.24 5.19 6.94
CA HIS A 136 -0.93 6.21 5.94
C HIS A 136 -0.81 5.62 4.53
N ASP A 137 -0.28 4.39 4.41
CA ASP A 137 -0.20 3.66 3.14
C ASP A 137 -1.59 3.28 2.64
N ALA A 138 -2.48 2.82 3.51
CA ALA A 138 -3.88 2.55 3.15
C ALA A 138 -4.62 3.84 2.76
N TRP A 139 -4.32 4.97 3.40
CA TRP A 139 -4.98 6.24 3.11
C TRP A 139 -4.50 6.91 1.82
N SER A 140 -3.18 6.92 1.60
CA SER A 140 -2.48 7.77 0.62
C SER A 140 -1.71 6.99 -0.44
N GLY A 141 -1.59 5.67 -0.27
CA GLY A 141 -0.72 4.84 -1.08
C GLY A 141 0.76 4.94 -0.73
N ILE A 142 1.54 4.09 -1.38
CA ILE A 142 3.00 4.05 -1.27
C ILE A 142 3.61 4.75 -2.48
N PRO A 143 4.38 5.83 -2.30
CA PRO A 143 5.01 6.51 -3.42
C PRO A 143 6.13 5.66 -4.05
N SER A 144 6.19 5.62 -5.38
CA SER A 144 7.21 4.91 -6.15
C SER A 144 8.52 5.69 -6.32
N TRP A 145 8.67 6.87 -5.70
CA TRP A 145 9.81 7.76 -5.93
C TRP A 145 10.77 7.80 -4.74
N GLY A 146 12.06 7.64 -5.03
CA GLY A 146 13.13 7.90 -4.06
C GLY A 146 13.47 9.40 -3.94
N PHE A 147 14.20 9.75 -2.89
CA PHE A 147 14.72 11.11 -2.71
C PHE A 147 15.91 11.38 -3.65
N GLY A 148 15.90 12.55 -4.31
CA GLY A 148 17.02 13.05 -5.12
C GLY A 148 16.72 13.18 -6.61
N ALA A 149 17.78 13.40 -7.40
CA ALA A 149 17.74 13.41 -8.87
C ALA A 149 18.39 12.11 -9.40
N PRO A 150 17.68 10.95 -9.37
CA PRO A 150 18.24 9.69 -9.83
C PRO A 150 18.52 9.72 -11.33
N THR A 151 19.47 8.89 -11.76
CA THR A 151 19.61 8.60 -13.20
C THR A 151 18.40 7.82 -13.70
N THR A 152 18.15 7.82 -15.01
CA THR A 152 17.04 7.07 -15.61
C THR A 152 17.06 5.58 -15.26
N LEU A 153 18.25 4.97 -15.21
CA LEU A 153 18.42 3.56 -14.86
C LEU A 153 18.08 3.31 -13.38
N MET A 154 18.56 4.17 -12.48
CA MET A 154 18.24 4.06 -11.05
C MET A 154 16.74 4.22 -10.79
N MET A 155 16.10 5.14 -11.51
CA MET A 155 14.65 5.33 -11.40
C MET A 155 13.87 4.11 -11.91
N TYR A 156 14.38 3.43 -12.94
CA TYR A 156 13.81 2.20 -13.44
C TYR A 156 13.87 1.09 -12.38
N GLU A 157 15.06 0.85 -11.81
CA GLU A 157 15.28 -0.14 -10.76
C GLU A 157 14.42 0.14 -9.53
N TRP A 158 14.30 1.40 -9.10
CA TRP A 158 13.47 1.78 -7.96
C TRP A 158 11.97 1.54 -8.20
N ASN A 159 11.47 1.86 -9.39
CA ASN A 159 10.06 1.62 -9.73
C ASN A 159 9.76 0.11 -9.77
N GLU A 160 10.69 -0.69 -10.32
CA GLU A 160 10.53 -2.14 -10.39
C GLU A 160 10.57 -2.77 -8.99
N GLU A 161 11.54 -2.40 -8.15
CA GLU A 161 11.63 -2.84 -6.76
C GLU A 161 10.40 -2.43 -5.94
N SER A 162 9.89 -1.21 -6.14
CA SER A 162 8.68 -0.74 -5.46
C SER A 162 7.45 -1.51 -5.93
N ALA A 163 7.33 -1.80 -7.22
CA ALA A 163 6.23 -2.58 -7.77
C ALA A 163 6.26 -4.03 -7.25
N ASP A 164 7.44 -4.65 -7.16
CA ASP A 164 7.60 -6.00 -6.61
C ASP A 164 7.21 -6.06 -5.14
N PHE A 165 7.67 -5.08 -4.35
CA PHE A 165 7.32 -4.97 -2.94
C PHE A 165 5.81 -4.79 -2.73
N VAL A 166 5.17 -3.92 -3.51
CA VAL A 166 3.72 -3.66 -3.40
C VAL A 166 2.91 -4.86 -3.86
N ASN A 167 3.30 -5.54 -4.94
CA ASN A 167 2.67 -6.79 -5.36
C ASN A 167 2.77 -7.88 -4.29
N TRP A 168 3.92 -7.98 -3.60
CA TRP A 168 4.08 -8.90 -2.49
C TRP A 168 3.14 -8.57 -1.32
N MET A 169 2.99 -7.29 -0.96
CA MET A 169 2.03 -6.92 0.09
C MET A 169 0.59 -7.23 -0.33
N ASP A 170 0.23 -6.99 -1.59
CA ASP A 170 -1.08 -7.33 -2.13
C ASP A 170 -1.35 -8.83 -2.06
N SER A 171 -0.36 -9.68 -2.37
CA SER A 171 -0.50 -11.12 -2.22
C SER A 171 -0.74 -11.53 -0.77
N LYS A 172 -0.03 -10.91 0.20
CA LYS A 172 -0.28 -11.14 1.63
C LYS A 172 -1.69 -10.73 2.04
N LEU A 173 -2.19 -9.57 1.61
CA LEU A 173 -3.57 -9.16 1.88
C LEU A 173 -4.58 -10.20 1.37
N ARG A 174 -4.38 -10.72 0.15
CA ARG A 174 -5.23 -11.77 -0.45
C ARG A 174 -5.15 -13.09 0.31
N GLU A 175 -3.97 -13.50 0.78
CA GLU A 175 -3.80 -14.67 1.67
C GLU A 175 -4.66 -14.56 2.94
N HIS A 176 -4.87 -13.34 3.42
CA HIS A 176 -5.72 -13.03 4.57
C HIS A 176 -7.20 -12.76 4.21
N GLY A 177 -7.61 -13.03 2.96
CA GLY A 177 -9.00 -12.90 2.51
C GLY A 177 -9.44 -11.46 2.23
N ILE A 178 -8.51 -10.53 2.10
CA ILE A 178 -8.78 -9.14 1.77
C ILE A 178 -8.72 -9.00 0.24
N GLN A 179 -9.85 -8.69 -0.39
CA GLN A 179 -9.98 -8.58 -1.84
C GLN A 179 -9.95 -7.11 -2.25
N GLU A 180 -8.77 -6.65 -2.63
CA GLU A 180 -8.53 -5.28 -3.07
C GLU A 180 -8.15 -5.23 -4.53
N GLU A 181 -8.39 -4.07 -5.12
CA GLU A 181 -7.82 -3.73 -6.41
C GLU A 181 -6.61 -2.81 -6.21
N LEU A 182 -5.47 -3.22 -6.78
CA LEU A 182 -4.21 -2.50 -6.69
C LEU A 182 -3.93 -1.69 -7.96
N TYR A 183 -3.64 -0.41 -7.78
CA TYR A 183 -3.42 0.54 -8.86
C TYR A 183 -2.22 1.45 -8.63
N VAL A 184 -1.74 2.06 -9.70
CA VAL A 184 -0.82 3.20 -9.66
C VAL A 184 -1.59 4.47 -9.98
N VAL A 185 -1.53 5.46 -9.10
CA VAL A 185 -2.05 6.81 -9.33
C VAL A 185 -0.90 7.75 -9.65
N THR A 186 -0.87 8.29 -10.86
CA THR A 186 0.20 9.20 -11.30
C THR A 186 0.06 10.59 -10.67
N LEU A 187 1.08 11.43 -10.85
CA LEU A 187 1.04 12.84 -10.43
C LEU A 187 -0.08 13.65 -11.13
N LEU A 188 -0.64 13.14 -12.23
CA LEU A 188 -1.77 13.73 -12.95
C LEU A 188 -3.13 13.18 -12.49
N ASN A 189 -3.15 12.40 -11.40
CA ASN A 189 -4.32 11.67 -10.88
C ASN A 189 -4.90 10.65 -11.89
N GLU A 190 -4.07 10.12 -12.78
CA GLU A 190 -4.46 9.04 -13.68
C GLU A 190 -4.26 7.70 -12.99
N LYS A 191 -5.24 6.80 -13.09
CA LYS A 191 -5.26 5.49 -12.42
C LYS A 191 -4.97 4.38 -13.43
N TYR A 192 -3.98 3.54 -13.13
CA TYR A 192 -3.58 2.42 -13.97
C TYR A 192 -3.49 1.12 -13.17
N ALA A 193 -3.98 0.01 -13.71
CA ALA A 193 -3.80 -1.31 -13.10
C ALA A 193 -2.30 -1.68 -13.10
N LEU A 194 -1.79 -2.14 -11.96
CA LEU A 194 -0.36 -2.38 -11.80
C LEU A 194 0.18 -3.43 -12.79
N GLU A 195 -0.59 -4.48 -13.07
CA GLU A 195 -0.25 -5.56 -14.02
C GLU A 195 0.10 -5.04 -15.41
N THR A 196 -0.45 -3.88 -15.80
CA THR A 196 -0.26 -3.29 -17.12
C THR A 196 0.86 -2.25 -17.18
N ASN A 197 1.33 -1.74 -16.03
CA ASN A 197 2.20 -0.56 -16.01
C ASN A 197 3.14 -0.48 -14.80
N ARG A 198 3.98 -1.52 -14.61
CA ARG A 198 4.98 -1.59 -13.52
C ARG A 198 6.04 -0.47 -13.51
N LYS A 199 6.12 0.33 -14.59
CA LYS A 199 7.16 1.35 -14.80
C LYS A 199 6.69 2.78 -14.51
N MET A 200 5.41 2.97 -14.16
CA MET A 200 4.85 4.29 -13.97
C MET A 200 5.23 4.91 -12.63
N LYS A 201 5.56 6.20 -12.68
CA LYS A 201 5.78 7.00 -11.48
C LYS A 201 4.44 7.41 -10.88
N GLY A 202 4.23 7.07 -9.62
CA GLY A 202 2.99 7.38 -8.92
C GLY A 202 2.97 6.90 -7.49
N SER A 203 1.79 6.90 -6.90
CA SER A 203 1.52 6.21 -5.64
C SER A 203 0.78 4.91 -5.93
N TYR A 204 1.28 3.80 -5.39
CA TYR A 204 0.58 2.53 -5.39
C TYR A 204 -0.54 2.59 -4.35
N MET A 205 -1.78 2.35 -4.76
CA MET A 205 -2.97 2.49 -3.93
C MET A 205 -3.85 1.24 -4.02
N TRP A 206 -4.39 0.85 -2.88
CA TRP A 206 -5.45 -0.15 -2.77
C TRP A 206 -6.80 0.56 -2.70
N GLU A 207 -7.78 0.01 -3.40
CA GLU A 207 -9.18 0.40 -3.25
C GLU A 207 -10.06 -0.84 -3.06
N PRO A 208 -11.10 -0.73 -2.21
CA PRO A 208 -12.08 -1.80 -2.02
C PRO A 208 -12.71 -2.16 -3.36
N ALA A 209 -12.72 -3.45 -3.68
CA ALA A 209 -13.37 -3.95 -4.88
C ALA A 209 -14.82 -3.46 -4.94
N LEU A 210 -15.24 -3.02 -6.14
CA LEU A 210 -16.64 -2.68 -6.39
C LEU A 210 -17.39 -3.98 -6.67
N ASP A 211 -18.09 -4.49 -5.66
CA ASP A 211 -19.08 -5.58 -5.82
C ASP A 211 -20.17 -5.25 -6.85
#